data_AF-A0A0J7K120-F1
#
_entry.id   AF-A0A0J7K120-F1
#
_cell.length_a   1.000
_cell.length_b   1.000
_cell.length_c   1.000
_cell.angle_alpha   90.00
_cell.angle_beta   90.00
_cell.angle_gamma   90.00
#
_symmetry.space_group_name_H-M   'P 1'
#
loop_
_entity.id
_entity.type
_entity.pdbx_description
1 polymer ?
#
loop_
_entity_poly.entity_id
_entity_poly.type
_entity_poly.pdbx_seq_one_letter_code
_entity_poly.pdbx_strand_id
1 'polypeptide(L)'
;MNETLEVQNKDSVISEQERDLAQNALSEFQKGSYALCLSYLNKLESLRPMDLKVTHNKVVVEYYKSDLKKTELMRKSLIAICGQISTDSSEAIDDVEKCVMRYNQAVLLYHTKQYNAALQIMTRLFAFIEPMGMYDNIFQ
;
A
#
# COMPACT_ATOMS: atom_id res chain seq x y z
N MET A 1 -16.99 35.91 -5.07
CA MET A 1 -15.56 35.99 -5.45
C MET A 1 -14.85 34.90 -4.65
N ASN A 2 -14.49 33.83 -5.37
CA ASN A 2 -13.67 32.65 -5.06
C ASN A 2 -14.04 31.85 -3.79
N GLU A 3 -14.59 30.63 -3.87
CA GLU A 3 -14.00 29.35 -4.33
C GLU A 3 -12.67 28.97 -3.65
N THR A 4 -12.52 27.65 -3.44
CA THR A 4 -11.42 26.89 -2.79
C THR A 4 -11.48 26.92 -1.26
N LEU A 5 -11.79 25.84 -0.55
CA LEU A 5 -11.06 24.57 -0.55
C LEU A 5 -12.00 23.38 -0.23
N GLU A 6 -12.64 22.81 -1.25
CA GLU A 6 -13.02 21.39 -1.20
C GLU A 6 -11.75 20.59 -1.51
N VAL A 7 -11.02 20.21 -0.47
CA VAL A 7 -9.94 19.23 -0.61
C VAL A 7 -10.58 17.93 -1.07
N GLN A 8 -10.27 17.62 -2.32
CA GLN A 8 -10.76 16.51 -3.12
C GLN A 8 -10.79 15.19 -2.34
N ASN A 9 -11.98 14.79 -1.88
CA ASN A 9 -12.25 13.39 -1.61
C ASN A 9 -12.53 12.70 -2.95
N LYS A 10 -11.44 12.36 -3.66
CA LYS A 10 -11.46 11.75 -4.99
C LYS A 10 -11.57 10.22 -4.90
N ASP A 11 -12.43 9.73 -4.01
CA ASP A 11 -13.03 8.40 -4.13
C ASP A 11 -14.01 8.43 -5.31
N SER A 12 -13.46 8.54 -6.52
CA SER A 12 -14.22 8.42 -7.75
C SER A 12 -14.87 7.04 -7.77
N VAL A 13 -16.19 7.02 -7.97
CA VAL A 13 -17.01 5.81 -8.10
C VAL A 13 -16.27 4.78 -8.96
N ILE A 14 -15.93 3.64 -8.36
CA ILE A 14 -15.24 2.55 -9.04
C ILE A 14 -16.22 1.93 -10.04
N SER A 15 -15.87 1.97 -11.32
CA SER A 15 -16.66 1.33 -12.37
C SER A 15 -16.63 -0.19 -12.25
N GLU A 16 -17.62 -0.84 -12.85
CA GLU A 16 -17.65 -2.31 -12.95
C GLU A 16 -16.41 -2.88 -13.63
N GLN A 17 -15.94 -2.21 -14.69
CA GLN A 17 -14.72 -2.62 -15.38
C GLN A 17 -13.47 -2.55 -14.48
N GLU A 18 -13.29 -1.47 -13.70
CA GLU A 18 -12.18 -1.36 -12.74
C GLU A 18 -12.25 -2.44 -11.66
N ARG A 19 -13.47 -2.71 -11.17
CA ARG A 19 -13.73 -3.75 -10.16
C ARG A 19 -13.36 -5.14 -10.69
N ASP A 20 -13.79 -5.48 -11.90
CA ASP A 20 -13.50 -6.77 -12.52
C ASP A 20 -12.00 -6.94 -12.79
N LEU A 21 -11.32 -5.90 -13.25
CA LEU A 21 -9.86 -5.91 -13.42
C LEU A 21 -9.14 -6.15 -12.10
N ALA A 22 -9.55 -5.47 -11.02
CA ALA A 22 -8.98 -5.65 -9.70
C ALA A 22 -9.22 -7.07 -9.14
N GLN A 23 -10.43 -7.60 -9.31
CA GLN A 23 -10.78 -8.95 -8.86
C GLN A 23 -9.99 -10.03 -9.62
N ASN A 24 -9.83 -9.86 -10.94
CA ASN A 24 -9.04 -10.77 -11.77
C ASN A 24 -7.55 -10.69 -11.40
N ALA A 25 -7.00 -9.48 -11.19
CA ALA A 25 -5.62 -9.31 -10.73
C ALA A 25 -5.38 -10.04 -9.40
N LEU A 26 -6.29 -9.92 -8.43
CA LEU A 26 -6.21 -10.61 -7.15
C LEU A 26 -6.26 -12.14 -7.31
N SER A 27 -7.19 -12.65 -8.11
CA SER A 27 -7.33 -14.09 -8.40
C SER A 27 -6.04 -14.67 -8.99
N GLU A 28 -5.46 -14.00 -9.98
CA GLU A 28 -4.21 -14.46 -10.60
C GLU A 28 -3.00 -14.34 -9.67
N PHE A 29 -2.96 -13.33 -8.80
CA PHE A 29 -1.92 -13.23 -7.76
C PHE A 29 -1.96 -14.43 -6.81
N GLN A 30 -3.16 -14.80 -6.35
CA GLN A 30 -3.36 -15.93 -5.43
C GLN A 30 -2.98 -17.27 -6.06
N LYS A 31 -3.14 -17.42 -7.37
CA LYS A 31 -2.70 -18.60 -8.13
C LYS A 31 -1.19 -18.65 -8.41
N GLY A 32 -0.45 -17.57 -8.11
CA GLY A 32 0.95 -17.42 -8.49
C GLY A 32 1.16 -17.05 -9.97
N SER A 33 0.10 -16.75 -10.71
CA SER A 33 0.12 -16.34 -12.11
C SER A 33 0.53 -14.86 -12.26
N TYR A 34 1.74 -14.51 -11.82
CA TYR A 34 2.18 -13.12 -11.72
C TYR A 34 2.23 -12.37 -13.07
N ALA A 35 2.49 -13.08 -14.18
CA ALA A 35 2.47 -12.47 -15.51
C ALA A 35 1.06 -12.00 -15.93
N LEU A 36 0.02 -12.81 -15.66
CA LEU A 36 -1.37 -12.46 -15.94
C LEU A 36 -1.87 -11.40 -14.96
N CYS A 37 -1.54 -11.52 -13.67
CA CYS A 37 -1.83 -10.50 -12.68
C CYS A 37 -1.32 -9.11 -13.12
N LEU A 38 -0.07 -9.03 -13.59
CA LEU A 38 0.51 -7.78 -14.08
C LEU A 38 -0.22 -7.24 -15.32
N SER A 39 -0.68 -8.12 -16.21
CA SER A 39 -1.48 -7.71 -17.38
C SER A 39 -2.77 -7.00 -16.96
N TYR A 40 -3.50 -7.53 -15.98
CA TYR A 40 -4.69 -6.89 -15.43
C TYR A 40 -4.36 -5.56 -14.74
N LEU A 41 -3.29 -5.51 -13.95
CA LEU A 41 -2.87 -4.28 -13.29
C LEU A 41 -2.42 -3.18 -14.26
N ASN A 42 -1.78 -3.53 -15.38
CA ASN A 42 -1.43 -2.54 -16.42
C ASN A 42 -2.69 -1.95 -17.09
N LYS A 43 -3.72 -2.76 -17.31
CA LYS A 43 -5.02 -2.26 -17.80
C LYS A 43 -5.67 -1.34 -16.77
N LEU A 44 -5.63 -1.73 -15.49
CA LEU A 44 -6.19 -0.93 -14.40
C LEU A 44 -5.44 0.40 -14.22
N GLU A 45 -4.11 0.41 -14.33
CA GLU A 45 -3.28 1.62 -14.31
C GLU A 45 -3.60 2.56 -15.48
N SER A 46 -3.93 2.00 -16.65
CA SER A 46 -4.36 2.83 -17.80
C SER A 46 -5.68 3.56 -17.52
N LEU A 47 -6.55 2.99 -16.69
CA LEU A 47 -7.81 3.62 -16.23
C LEU A 47 -7.59 4.55 -15.03
N ARG A 48 -6.66 4.20 -14.14
CA ARG A 48 -6.34 4.92 -12.91
C ARG A 48 -4.83 5.19 -12.76
N PRO A 49 -4.24 6.08 -13.57
CA PRO A 49 -2.78 6.24 -13.63
C PRO A 49 -2.16 6.87 -12.38
N MET A 50 -2.96 7.47 -11.50
CA MET A 50 -2.50 8.11 -10.26
C MET A 50 -2.88 7.30 -9.01
N ASP A 51 -3.43 6.09 -9.18
CA ASP A 51 -3.86 5.26 -8.06
C ASP A 51 -2.65 4.55 -7.41
N LEU A 52 -2.37 4.93 -6.18
CA LEU A 52 -1.23 4.41 -5.43
C LEU A 52 -1.39 2.93 -5.10
N LYS A 53 -2.63 2.42 -4.93
CA LYS A 53 -2.88 0.99 -4.67
C LYS A 53 -2.55 0.16 -5.91
N VAL A 54 -2.93 0.65 -7.10
CA VAL A 54 -2.57 0.00 -8.36
C VAL A 54 -1.05 -0.03 -8.55
N THR A 55 -0.41 1.12 -8.34
CA THR A 55 1.05 1.25 -8.45
C THR A 55 1.79 0.33 -7.46
N HIS A 56 1.35 0.32 -6.20
CA HIS A 56 1.88 -0.56 -5.15
C HIS A 56 1.72 -2.04 -5.52
N ASN A 57 0.54 -2.46 -5.97
CA ASN A 57 0.28 -3.85 -6.32
C ASN A 57 1.18 -4.32 -7.47
N LYS A 58 1.44 -3.46 -8.46
CA LYS A 58 2.39 -3.77 -9.55
C LYS A 58 3.80 -4.04 -8.99
N VAL A 59 4.27 -3.20 -8.08
CA VAL A 59 5.59 -3.36 -7.44
C VAL A 59 5.67 -4.68 -6.68
N VAL A 60 4.62 -5.02 -5.92
CA VAL A 60 4.55 -6.30 -5.20
C VAL A 60 4.57 -7.47 -6.18
N VAL A 61 3.74 -7.45 -7.22
CA VAL A 61 3.66 -8.53 -8.22
C VAL A 61 5.00 -8.74 -8.95
N GLU A 62 5.66 -7.66 -9.37
CA GLU A 62 6.98 -7.74 -9.99
C GLU A 62 8.05 -8.31 -9.05
N TYR A 63 7.96 -8.01 -7.75
CA TYR A 63 8.85 -8.59 -6.75
C TYR A 63 8.66 -10.11 -6.62
N TYR A 64 7.42 -10.57 -6.48
CA TYR A 64 7.08 -12.00 -6.44
C TYR A 64 7.44 -12.73 -7.73
N LYS A 65 7.15 -12.13 -8.89
CA LYS A 65 7.54 -12.64 -10.21
C LYS A 65 9.05 -12.79 -10.38
N SER A 66 9.85 -12.02 -9.64
CA SER A 66 11.30 -12.11 -9.63
C SER A 66 11.87 -13.14 -8.66
N ASP A 67 11.03 -14.05 -8.13
CA ASP A 67 11.37 -14.96 -7.03
C ASP A 67 11.96 -14.23 -5.81
N LEU A 68 11.45 -13.04 -5.50
CA LEU A 68 11.91 -12.20 -4.40
C LEU A 68 13.39 -11.74 -4.51
N LYS A 69 13.97 -11.78 -5.72
CA LYS A 69 15.39 -11.42 -5.96
C LYS A 69 15.60 -9.91 -6.11
N LYS A 70 14.59 -9.15 -6.55
CA LYS A 70 14.69 -7.70 -6.82
C LYS A 70 14.41 -6.82 -5.59
N THR A 71 14.95 -7.19 -4.43
CA THR A 71 14.68 -6.56 -3.14
C THR A 71 14.99 -5.06 -3.11
N GLU A 72 16.15 -4.65 -3.63
CA GLU A 72 16.54 -3.23 -3.66
C GLU A 72 15.64 -2.39 -4.57
N LEU A 73 15.17 -2.98 -5.67
CA LEU A 73 14.23 -2.30 -6.57
C LEU A 73 12.89 -2.10 -5.87
N MET A 74 12.35 -3.17 -5.23
CA MET A 74 11.12 -3.09 -4.45
C MET A 74 11.23 -2.02 -3.35
N ARG A 75 12.35 -1.98 -2.62
CA ARG A 75 12.60 -1.00 -1.56
C ARG A 75 12.53 0.44 -2.08
N LYS A 76 13.23 0.73 -3.19
CA LYS A 76 13.21 2.06 -3.81
C LYS A 76 11.81 2.44 -4.28
N SER A 77 11.09 1.52 -4.91
CA SER A 77 9.71 1.76 -5.36
C SER A 77 8.75 2.01 -4.21
N LEU A 78 8.84 1.25 -3.11
CA LEU A 78 8.00 1.48 -1.92
C LEU A 78 8.27 2.86 -1.29
N ILE A 79 9.54 3.28 -1.19
CA ILE A 79 9.89 4.62 -0.70
C ILE A 79 9.31 5.71 -1.61
N ALA A 80 9.32 5.51 -2.93
CA ALA A 80 8.74 6.46 -3.87
C ALA A 80 7.21 6.59 -3.73
N ILE A 81 6.51 5.49 -3.43
CA ILE A 81 5.04 5.48 -3.25
C ILE A 81 4.65 6.04 -1.88
N CYS A 82 5.36 5.63 -0.84
CA CYS A 82 5.02 5.89 0.55
C CYS A 82 5.64 7.18 1.11
N GLY A 83 6.60 7.77 0.41
CA GLY A 83 7.51 8.78 0.96
C GLY A 83 8.60 8.17 1.84
N GLN A 84 9.61 8.98 2.19
CA GLN A 84 10.56 8.62 3.22
C GLN A 84 9.85 8.60 4.58
N ILE A 85 10.27 7.70 5.45
CA ILE A 85 9.83 7.71 6.84
C ILE A 85 10.66 8.78 7.53
N SER A 86 10.09 9.96 7.75
CA SER A 86 10.73 11.00 8.55
C SER A 86 11.03 10.43 9.95
N THR A 87 12.26 10.63 10.42
CA THR A 87 12.68 10.26 11.79
C THR A 87 11.93 11.05 12.85
N ASP A 88 11.34 12.18 12.47
CA ASP A 88 10.60 13.05 13.35
C ASP A 88 9.25 12.42 13.70
N SER A 89 9.09 12.07 14.98
CA SER A 89 7.88 11.48 15.55
C SER A 89 6.65 12.40 15.52
N SER A 90 6.79 13.61 14.98
CA SER A 90 5.74 14.63 14.87
C SER A 90 4.93 14.52 13.57
N GLU A 91 5.42 13.79 12.56
CA GLU A 91 4.61 13.48 11.38
C GLU A 91 3.78 12.24 11.72
N ALA A 92 2.49 12.47 12.01
CA ALA A 92 1.51 11.39 12.07
C ALA A 92 1.63 10.54 10.79
N ILE A 93 1.31 9.23 10.86
CA ILE A 93 1.03 8.51 9.61
C ILE A 93 -0.25 9.16 9.06
N ASP A 94 -0.07 10.14 8.20
CA ASP A 94 -1.10 11.10 7.81
C ASP A 94 -2.21 10.46 6.95
N ASP A 95 -2.13 9.16 6.70
CA ASP A 95 -2.89 8.52 5.64
C ASP A 95 -3.09 7.02 5.90
N VAL A 96 -4.27 6.69 6.45
CA VAL A 96 -4.74 5.30 6.65
C VAL A 96 -4.63 4.49 5.36
N GLU A 97 -4.75 5.15 4.20
CA GLU A 97 -4.64 4.52 2.89
C GLU A 97 -3.27 3.85 2.66
N LYS A 98 -2.21 4.35 3.31
CA LYS A 98 -0.84 3.87 3.15
C LYS A 98 -0.44 2.79 4.15
N CYS A 99 -1.30 2.43 5.10
CA CYS A 99 -0.97 1.45 6.15
C CYS A 99 -0.49 0.11 5.59
N VAL A 100 -1.18 -0.43 4.57
CA VAL A 100 -0.79 -1.70 3.92
C VAL A 100 0.57 -1.58 3.24
N MET A 101 0.83 -0.46 2.57
CA MET A 101 2.09 -0.24 1.86
C MET A 101 3.27 -0.10 2.84
N ARG A 102 3.06 0.60 3.95
CA ARG A 102 4.02 0.73 5.05
C ARG A 102 4.26 -0.61 5.74
N TYR A 103 3.23 -1.42 5.94
CA TYR A 103 3.39 -2.77 6.47
C TYR A 103 4.29 -3.63 5.55
N ASN A 104 4.04 -3.62 4.23
CA ASN A 104 4.88 -4.34 3.28
C ASN A 104 6.34 -3.84 3.28
N GLN A 105 6.55 -2.53 3.49
CA GLN A 105 7.89 -1.97 3.68
C GLN A 105 8.56 -2.51 4.95
N ALA A 106 7.83 -2.60 6.07
CA ALA A 106 8.34 -3.16 7.32
C ALA A 106 8.73 -4.64 7.17
N VAL A 107 7.89 -5.44 6.49
CA VAL A 107 8.18 -6.85 6.16
C VAL A 107 9.46 -6.97 5.33
N LEU A 108 9.62 -6.14 4.30
CA LEU A 108 10.84 -6.12 3.48
C LEU A 108 12.09 -5.79 4.31
N LEU A 109 11.99 -4.79 5.20
CA LEU A 109 13.08 -4.40 6.11
C LEU A 109 13.43 -5.52 7.08
N TYR A 110 12.43 -6.22 7.61
CA TYR A 110 12.63 -7.37 8.50
C TYR A 110 13.41 -8.50 7.81
N HIS A 111 13.01 -8.88 6.59
CA HIS A 111 13.70 -9.92 5.83
C HIS A 111 15.11 -9.51 5.38
N THR A 112 15.37 -8.21 5.25
CA THR A 112 16.72 -7.67 4.96
C THR A 112 17.55 -7.37 6.21
N LYS A 113 17.12 -7.85 7.39
CA LYS A 113 17.80 -7.70 8.68
C LYS A 113 17.91 -6.25 9.18
N GLN A 114 17.11 -5.33 8.63
CA GLN A 114 17.01 -3.95 9.08
C GLN A 114 15.96 -3.82 10.19
N TYR A 115 16.14 -4.57 11.28
CA TYR A 115 15.13 -4.76 12.32
C TYR A 115 14.70 -3.46 13.00
N ASN A 116 15.64 -2.54 13.26
CA ASN A 116 15.31 -1.25 13.88
C ASN A 116 14.38 -0.41 13.00
N ALA A 117 14.64 -0.35 11.70
CA ALA A 117 13.81 0.39 10.75
C ALA A 117 12.43 -0.28 10.58
N ALA A 118 12.38 -1.63 10.54
CA ALA A 118 11.13 -2.37 10.52
C ALA A 118 10.28 -2.09 11.76
N LEU A 119 10.90 -2.12 12.95
CA LEU A 119 10.23 -1.85 14.22
C LEU A 119 9.65 -0.43 14.28
N GLN A 120 10.40 0.58 13.84
CA GLN A 120 9.93 1.97 13.80
C GLN A 120 8.63 2.13 12.99
N ILE A 121 8.52 1.46 11.84
CA ILE A 121 7.30 1.48 11.03
C ILE A 121 6.16 0.79 11.78
N MET A 122 6.42 -0.40 12.33
CA MET A 122 5.40 -1.20 13.01
C MET A 122 4.86 -0.51 14.26
N THR A 123 5.71 0.13 15.06
CA THR A 123 5.29 0.89 16.25
C THR A 123 4.37 2.05 15.88
N ARG A 124 4.65 2.76 14.78
CA ARG A 124 3.78 3.84 14.31
C ARG A 124 2.44 3.29 13.78
N LEU A 125 2.45 2.18 13.06
CA LEU A 125 1.22 1.53 12.60
C LEU A 125 0.37 1.01 13.77
N PHE A 126 1.00 0.51 14.83
CA PHE A 126 0.30 0.01 16.00
C PHE A 126 -0.54 1.08 16.69
N ALA A 127 -0.07 2.33 16.74
CA ALA A 127 -0.83 3.46 17.28
C ALA A 127 -2.17 3.73 16.55
N PHE A 128 -2.36 3.23 15.32
CA PHE A 128 -3.63 3.30 14.59
C PHE A 128 -4.52 2.08 14.82
N ILE A 129 -3.92 0.91 15.08
CA ILE A 129 -4.64 -0.36 15.22
C ILE A 129 -5.11 -0.55 16.66
N GLU A 130 -4.33 -0.11 17.65
CA GLU A 130 -4.65 -0.23 19.08
C GLU A 130 -5.96 0.46 19.47
N PRO A 131 -6.30 1.68 19.00
CA PRO A 131 -7.59 2.30 19.28
C PRO A 131 -8.78 1.50 18.75
N MET A 132 -8.63 0.63 17.74
CA MET A 132 -9.74 -0.21 17.28
C MET A 132 -10.04 -1.38 18.23
N GLY A 133 -9.05 -1.85 18.99
CA GLY A 133 -9.20 -3.01 19.89
C GLY A 133 -9.62 -2.66 21.32
N MET A 134 -9.60 -1.37 21.71
CA MET A 134 -9.85 -0.96 23.10
C MET A 134 -11.29 -0.51 23.38
N TYR A 135 -12.14 -0.31 22.35
CA TYR A 135 -13.54 0.11 22.54
C TYR A 135 -14.53 -1.04 22.79
N ASP A 136 -14.10 -2.30 22.76
CA ASP A 136 -14.94 -3.47 23.10
C ASP A 136 -15.12 -3.68 24.62
N ASN A 137 -14.80 -2.69 25.46
CA ASN A 137 -15.02 -2.72 26.92
C ASN A 137 -16.05 -1.67 27.42
N ILE A 138 -17.04 -1.29 26.60
CA ILE A 138 -18.09 -0.32 27.01
C ILE A 138 -19.40 -0.99 27.48
N PHE A 139 -19.45 -2.32 27.61
CA PHE A 139 -20.55 -2.98 28.34
C PHE A 139 -20.02 -4.00 29.36
N GLN A 140 -19.55 -3.49 30.51
CA GLN A 140 -19.80 -4.11 31.82
C GLN A 140 -20.74 -3.21 32.61
#